data_AF-A0A7H0KB46-F1
#
_entry.id   AF-A0A7H0KB46-F1
#
_cell.length_a   1.000
_cell.length_b   1.000
_cell.length_c   1.000
_cell.angle_alpha   90.00
_cell.angle_beta   90.00
_cell.angle_gamma   90.00
#
_symmetry.space_group_name_H-M   'P 1'
#
loop_
_entity.id
_entity.type
_entity.pdbx_description
1 polymer ?
#
loop_
_entity_poly.entity_id
_entity_poly.type
_entity_poly.pdbx_seq_one_letter_code
_entity_poly.pdbx_strand_id
1 'polypeptide(L)'
;MTVFHIDSTAVSAMTDSLREDAARLQLLNDVPVLDVWPLGEFRTAVGEAIVKANADAEALRAEAQRIASVMDLAVDAAVAVDASTCQRLGAAL
;
A
#
# COMPACT_ATOMS: atom_id res chain seq x y z
N MET A 1 -16.86 -28.81 0.08
CA MET A 1 -15.39 -28.96 -0.06
C MET A 1 -14.84 -27.57 -0.32
N THR A 2 -14.23 -26.93 0.68
CA THR A 2 -13.67 -25.56 0.57
C THR A 2 -12.24 -25.66 0.08
N VAL A 3 -12.04 -25.52 -1.23
CA VAL A 3 -10.70 -25.38 -1.81
C VAL A 3 -10.28 -23.93 -1.59
N PHE A 4 -9.24 -23.72 -0.78
CA PHE A 4 -8.58 -22.41 -0.68
C PHE A 4 -7.75 -22.20 -1.94
N HIS A 5 -8.30 -21.50 -2.91
CA HIS A 5 -7.59 -21.13 -4.13
C HIS A 5 -7.08 -19.70 -3.99
N ILE A 6 -5.80 -19.55 -3.64
CA ILE A 6 -5.08 -18.28 -3.75
C ILE A 6 -4.38 -18.32 -5.11
N ASP A 7 -4.85 -17.48 -6.04
CA ASP A 7 -4.14 -17.25 -7.29
C ASP A 7 -2.92 -16.37 -6.99
N SER A 8 -1.75 -17.00 -6.85
CA SER A 8 -0.50 -16.33 -6.53
C SER A 8 -0.14 -15.26 -7.56
N THR A 9 -0.44 -15.49 -8.84
CA THR A 9 -0.13 -14.53 -9.91
C THR A 9 -0.99 -13.28 -9.82
N ALA A 10 -2.29 -13.45 -9.52
CA ALA A 10 -3.20 -12.34 -9.30
C ALA A 10 -2.84 -11.56 -8.03
N VAL A 11 -2.44 -12.24 -6.95
CA VAL A 11 -2.00 -11.57 -5.72
C VAL A 11 -0.72 -10.78 -5.96
N SER A 12 0.30 -11.36 -6.59
CA SER A 12 1.54 -10.64 -6.92
C SER A 12 1.29 -9.40 -7.78
N ALA A 13 0.47 -9.52 -8.83
CA ALA A 13 0.12 -8.38 -9.67
C ALA A 13 -0.59 -7.27 -8.85
N MET A 14 -1.44 -7.64 -7.89
CA MET A 14 -2.14 -6.70 -7.04
C MET A 14 -1.22 -6.05 -6.00
N THR A 15 -0.31 -6.80 -5.39
CA THR A 15 0.65 -6.26 -4.41
C THR A 15 1.68 -5.36 -5.09
N ASP A 16 2.08 -5.66 -6.33
CA ASP A 16 2.94 -4.80 -7.14
C ASP A 16 2.23 -3.51 -7.55
N SER A 17 0.99 -3.60 -8.07
CA SER A 17 0.18 -2.40 -8.38
C SER A 17 0.01 -1.51 -7.15
N LEU A 18 -0.27 -2.10 -5.98
CA LEU A 18 -0.45 -1.35 -4.73
C LEU A 18 0.84 -0.63 -4.29
N ARG A 19 2.00 -1.26 -4.46
CA ARG A 19 3.31 -0.62 -4.19
C ARG A 19 3.59 0.51 -5.16
N GLU A 20 3.29 0.32 -6.44
CA GLU A 20 3.44 1.38 -7.45
C GLU A 20 2.53 2.57 -7.15
N ASP A 21 1.26 2.32 -6.84
CA ASP A 21 0.30 3.36 -6.46
C ASP A 21 0.78 4.14 -5.23
N ALA A 22 1.28 3.45 -4.21
CA ALA A 22 1.87 4.08 -3.04
C ALA A 22 3.11 4.91 -3.39
N ALA A 23 3.99 4.41 -4.24
CA ALA A 23 5.17 5.16 -4.70
C ALA A 23 4.77 6.45 -5.44
N ARG A 24 3.67 6.41 -6.21
CA ARG A 24 3.13 7.55 -6.97
C ARG A 24 2.52 8.67 -6.12
N LEU A 25 2.21 8.45 -4.84
CA LEU A 25 1.58 9.44 -3.94
C LEU A 25 2.51 10.62 -3.59
N GLN A 26 2.72 11.59 -4.48
CA GLN A 26 3.63 12.71 -4.24
C GLN A 26 3.13 13.64 -3.12
N LEU A 27 4.08 14.15 -2.32
CA LEU A 27 3.81 15.16 -1.32
C LEU A 27 3.50 16.50 -2.00
N LEU A 28 2.54 17.21 -1.46
CA LEU A 28 2.20 18.56 -1.88
C LEU A 28 3.32 19.52 -1.48
N ASN A 29 3.68 20.39 -2.42
CA ASN A 29 4.61 21.49 -2.16
C ASN A 29 3.87 22.63 -1.47
N ASP A 30 4.62 23.43 -0.70
CA ASP A 30 4.11 24.66 -0.13
C ASP A 30 3.64 25.62 -1.23
N VAL A 31 2.50 26.26 -0.98
CA VAL A 31 1.96 27.29 -1.87
C VAL A 31 2.44 28.65 -1.39
N PRO A 32 3.13 29.45 -2.23
CA PRO A 32 3.58 30.77 -1.85
C PRO A 32 2.38 31.73 -1.77
N VAL A 33 1.84 31.90 -0.57
CA VAL A 33 0.82 32.92 -0.26
C VAL A 33 1.50 34.10 0.42
N LEU A 34 1.21 35.31 -0.05
CA LEU A 34 1.75 36.54 0.54
C LEU A 34 1.23 36.74 1.96
N ASP A 35 2.13 37.16 2.85
CA ASP A 35 1.83 37.44 4.26
C ASP A 35 1.33 38.88 4.44
N VAL A 36 0.20 39.19 3.79
CA VAL A 36 -0.43 40.50 3.85
C VAL A 36 -1.89 40.33 4.25
N TRP A 37 -2.43 41.26 5.06
CA TRP A 37 -3.85 41.23 5.38
C TRP A 37 -4.70 41.40 4.11
N PRO A 38 -5.74 40.57 3.85
CA PRO A 38 -6.33 39.51 4.70
C PRO A 38 -5.84 38.08 4.43
N LEU A 39 -4.78 37.92 3.62
CA LEU A 39 -4.26 36.62 3.16
C LEU A 39 -3.47 35.85 4.23
N GLY A 40 -3.10 36.46 5.36
CA GLY A 40 -2.36 35.79 6.44
C GLY A 40 -3.11 34.59 7.02
N GLU A 41 -4.40 34.74 7.33
CA GLU A 41 -5.22 33.63 7.84
C GLU A 41 -5.40 32.53 6.80
N PHE A 42 -5.59 32.93 5.53
CA PHE A 42 -5.67 31.99 4.41
C PHE A 42 -4.37 31.21 4.22
N ARG A 43 -3.21 31.89 4.32
CA ARG A 43 -1.89 31.26 4.25
C ARG A 43 -1.73 30.19 5.32
N THR A 44 -2.09 30.50 6.57
CA THR A 44 -2.01 29.55 7.69
C THR A 44 -2.91 28.34 7.43
N ALA A 45 -4.17 28.57 7.05
CA ALA A 45 -5.11 27.49 6.76
C ALA A 45 -4.63 26.58 5.61
N VAL A 46 -4.06 27.17 4.55
CA VAL A 46 -3.47 26.42 3.43
C VAL A 46 -2.25 25.62 3.89
N GLY A 47 -1.37 26.20 4.71
CA GLY A 47 -0.21 25.51 5.26
C GLY A 47 -0.60 24.31 6.12
N GLU A 48 -1.57 24.48 7.03
CA GLU A 48 -2.08 23.38 7.86
C GLU A 48 -2.74 22.28 7.02
N ALA A 49 -3.49 22.66 5.98
CA ALA A 49 -4.10 21.69 5.07
C ALA A 49 -3.04 20.88 4.30
N ILE A 50 -1.97 21.52 3.83
CA ILE A 50 -0.85 20.84 3.15
C ILE A 50 -0.14 19.88 4.10
N VAL A 51 0.20 20.33 5.31
CA VAL A 51 0.86 19.49 6.33
C VAL A 51 0.01 18.26 6.62
N LYS A 52 -1.29 18.44 6.83
CA LYS A 52 -2.21 17.33 7.09
C LYS A 52 -2.30 16.38 5.90
N ALA A 53 -2.50 16.89 4.68
CA ALA A 53 -2.60 16.08 3.48
C ALA A 53 -1.33 15.25 3.24
N ASN A 54 -0.15 15.82 3.51
CA ASN A 54 1.13 15.13 3.41
C ASN A 54 1.26 14.01 4.47
N ALA A 55 0.87 14.27 5.71
CA ALA A 55 0.87 13.25 6.76
C ALA A 55 -0.08 12.08 6.44
N ASP A 56 -1.28 12.38 5.92
CA ASP A 56 -2.25 11.38 5.50
C ASP A 56 -1.72 10.56 4.30
N ALA A 57 -1.03 11.20 3.35
CA ALA A 57 -0.40 10.52 2.22
C ALA A 57 0.73 9.56 2.66
N GLU A 58 1.55 9.97 3.63
CA GLU A 58 2.58 9.10 4.22
C GLU A 58 1.97 7.90 4.96
N ALA A 59 0.92 8.12 5.75
CA ALA A 59 0.21 7.04 6.43
C ALA A 59 -0.39 6.05 5.42
N LEU A 60 -1.00 6.55 4.34
CA LEU A 60 -1.56 5.71 3.28
C LEU A 60 -0.47 4.89 2.57
N ARG A 61 0.68 5.49 2.29
CA ARG A 61 1.85 4.79 1.73
C ARG A 61 2.30 3.64 2.62
N ALA A 62 2.46 3.90 3.91
CA ALA A 62 2.88 2.89 4.87
C ALA A 62 1.87 1.74 4.96
N GLU A 63 0.58 2.06 4.96
CA GLU A 63 -0.48 1.06 5.02
C GLU A 63 -0.56 0.20 3.75
N ALA A 64 -0.41 0.82 2.57
CA ALA A 64 -0.35 0.11 1.30
C ALA A 64 0.83 -0.90 1.26
N GLN A 65 2.01 -0.48 1.73
CA GLN A 65 3.17 -1.38 1.83
C GLN A 65 2.93 -2.52 2.82
N ARG A 66 2.29 -2.23 3.95
CA ARG A 66 1.94 -3.23 4.97
C ARG A 66 0.97 -4.28 4.41
N ILE A 67 -0.08 -3.85 3.72
CA ILE A 67 -1.06 -4.75 3.09
C ILE A 67 -0.37 -5.62 2.05
N ALA A 68 0.43 -5.04 1.17
CA ALA A 68 1.17 -5.77 0.15
C ALA A 68 2.06 -6.86 0.76
N SER A 69 2.78 -6.55 1.85
CA SER A 69 3.63 -7.52 2.55
C SER A 69 2.83 -8.66 3.19
N VAL A 70 1.68 -8.37 3.80
CA VAL A 70 0.83 -9.41 4.42
C VAL A 70 0.22 -10.33 3.36
N MET A 71 -0.15 -9.78 2.20
CA MET A 71 -0.69 -10.55 1.10
C MET A 71 0.34 -11.50 0.49
N ASP A 72 1.58 -11.05 0.29
CA ASP A 72 2.67 -11.92 -0.15
C ASP A 72 2.92 -13.05 0.85
N LEU A 73 2.91 -12.75 2.16
CA LEU A 73 3.06 -13.78 3.20
C LEU A 73 1.94 -14.82 3.14
N ALA A 74 0.71 -14.42 2.81
CA ALA A 74 -0.40 -15.35 2.65
C ALA A 74 -0.21 -16.26 1.42
N VAL A 75 0.36 -15.74 0.33
CA VAL A 75 0.74 -16.54 -0.84
C VAL A 75 1.83 -17.54 -0.48
N ASP A 76 2.90 -17.10 0.20
CA ASP A 76 3.99 -17.98 0.63
C ASP A 76 3.49 -19.11 1.53
N ALA A 77 2.59 -18.80 2.46
CA ALA A 77 1.96 -19.80 3.31
C ALA A 77 1.12 -20.81 2.50
N ALA A 78 0.38 -20.36 1.49
CA ALA A 78 -0.40 -21.22 0.62
C ALA A 78 0.50 -22.16 -0.21
N VAL A 79 1.58 -21.63 -0.80
CA VAL A 79 2.57 -22.40 -1.55
C VAL A 79 3.23 -23.45 -0.66
N ALA A 80 3.60 -23.10 0.57
CA ALA A 80 4.20 -24.03 1.51
C ALA A 80 3.25 -25.19 1.90
N VAL A 81 1.96 -24.88 2.11
CA VAL A 81 0.94 -25.90 2.40
C VAL A 81 0.73 -26.83 1.20
N ASP A 82 0.68 -26.27 0.00
CA ASP A 82 0.50 -27.05 -1.23
C ASP A 82 1.69 -27.99 -1.48
N ALA A 83 2.92 -27.47 -1.40
CA ALA A 83 4.14 -28.26 -1.53
C ALA A 83 4.22 -29.39 -0.49
N SER A 84 3.91 -29.10 0.77
CA SER A 84 3.85 -30.10 1.84
C SER A 84 2.79 -31.17 1.55
N THR A 85 1.64 -30.77 1.02
CA THR A 85 0.55 -31.68 0.68
C THR A 85 0.93 -32.59 -0.49
N CYS A 86 1.49 -32.04 -1.58
CA CYS A 86 2.01 -32.81 -2.71
C CYS A 86 3.03 -33.85 -2.27
N GLN A 87 3.99 -33.45 -1.42
CA GLN A 87 5.02 -34.35 -0.89
C GLN A 87 4.41 -35.51 -0.09
N ARG A 88 3.42 -35.24 0.77
CA ARG A 88 2.74 -36.28 1.57
C ARG A 88 1.90 -37.23 0.73
N LEU A 89 1.38 -36.76 -0.41
CA LEU A 89 0.64 -37.59 -1.36
C LEU A 89 1.53 -38.41 -2.29
N GLY A 90 2.86 -38.28 -2.19
CA GLY A 90 3.81 -38.98 -3.06
C GLY A 90 3.83 -38.45 -4.50
N ALA A 91 3.24 -37.29 -4.74
CA ALA A 91 3.39 -36.57 -5.99
C ALA A 91 4.79 -35.96 -6.01
N ALA A 92 5.67 -36.45 -6.89
CA ALA A 92 6.87 -35.70 -7.26
C ALA A 92 6.40 -34.48 -8.05
N LEU A 93 6.75 -33.28 -7.56
CA LEU A 93 6.56 -32.01 -8.27
C LEU A 93 7.31 -32.02 -9.61
#